data_AF-A0A8E2E7D4-F1
#
_entry.id   AF-A0A8E2E7D4-F1
#
_cell.length_a   1.000
_cell.length_b   1.000
_cell.length_c   1.000
_cell.angle_alpha   90.00
_cell.angle_beta   90.00
_cell.angle_gamma   90.00
#
_symmetry.space_group_name_H-M   'P 1'
#
loop_
_entity.id
_entity.type
_entity.pdbx_description
1 polymer ?
#
loop_
_entity_poly.entity_id
_entity_poly.type
_entity_poly.pdbx_seq_one_letter_code
_entity_poly.pdbx_strand_id
1 'polypeptide(L)' 'EGIELSLLLSAAGVDSLVAIEIRNWWKQNLGTDVSVLELLGGGNIEQLGAKAAQRLNAKYTKE' A
#
# COMPACT_ATOMS: atom_id res chain seq x y z
N GLU A 1 10.36 -14.88 -11.83
CA GLU A 1 10.34 -15.03 -10.36
C GLU A 1 9.12 -14.31 -9.80
N GLY A 2 8.53 -14.80 -8.72
CA GLY A 2 7.36 -14.20 -8.07
C GLY A 2 7.76 -13.10 -7.09
N ILE A 3 6.84 -12.16 -6.82
CA ILE A 3 7.03 -11.17 -5.76
C ILE A 3 6.58 -11.81 -4.44
N GLU A 4 7.50 -11.94 -3.49
CA GLU A 4 7.18 -12.39 -2.13
C GLU A 4 6.43 -11.30 -1.37
N LEU A 5 5.12 -11.47 -1.21
CA LEU A 5 4.24 -10.45 -0.65
C LEU A 5 4.46 -10.20 0.85
N SER A 6 5.07 -11.18 1.53
CA SER A 6 5.38 -11.15 2.95
C SER A 6 6.67 -10.37 3.25
N LEU A 7 7.49 -10.09 2.23
CA LEU A 7 8.74 -9.35 2.35
C LEU A 7 8.48 -7.88 2.69
N LEU A 8 9.27 -7.32 3.60
CA LEU A 8 9.26 -5.88 3.87
C LEU A 8 9.49 -5.12 2.57
N LEU A 9 8.72 -4.06 2.33
CA LEU A 9 8.82 -3.27 1.10
C LEU A 9 10.25 -2.76 0.86
N SER A 10 10.93 -2.33 1.91
CA SER A 10 12.33 -1.92 1.84
C SER A 10 13.27 -3.06 1.43
N ALA A 11 13.03 -4.28 1.91
CA ALA A 11 13.79 -5.46 1.52
C ALA A 11 13.43 -5.95 0.10
N ALA A 12 12.23 -5.62 -0.39
CA ALA A 12 11.80 -5.81 -1.78
C ALA A 12 12.35 -4.75 -2.74
N GLY A 13 13.18 -3.80 -2.26
CA GLY A 13 13.78 -2.75 -3.07
C GLY A 13 12.89 -1.52 -3.27
N VAL A 14 11.80 -1.38 -2.51
CA VAL A 14 10.97 -0.18 -2.54
C VAL A 14 11.70 0.96 -1.82
N ASP A 15 12.13 1.94 -2.60
CA ASP A 15 12.71 3.19 -2.11
C ASP A 15 11.67 4.32 -2.01
N SER A 16 12.12 5.52 -1.66
CA SER A 16 11.26 6.70 -1.53
C SER A 16 10.55 7.10 -2.83
N LEU A 17 11.16 6.93 -4.00
CA LEU A 17 10.55 7.30 -5.28
C LEU A 17 9.48 6.28 -5.65
N VAL A 18 9.82 4.99 -5.56
CA VAL A 18 8.86 3.90 -5.81
C VAL A 18 7.68 3.98 -4.84
N ALA A 19 7.92 4.32 -3.57
CA ALA A 19 6.85 4.55 -2.59
C ALA A 19 5.93 5.72 -2.98
N ILE A 20 6.46 6.79 -3.58
CA ILE A 20 5.64 7.91 -4.09
C ILE A 20 4.78 7.44 -5.28
N GLU A 21 5.33 6.64 -6.19
CA GLU A 21 4.58 6.09 -7.31
C GLU A 21 3.45 5.16 -6.85
N ILE A 22 3.75 4.27 -5.90
CA ILE A 22 2.74 3.39 -5.28
C ILE A 22 1.64 4.23 -4.63
N ARG A 23 1.99 5.27 -3.86
CA ARG A 23 1.01 6.17 -3.23
C ARG A 23 0.12 6.87 -4.27
N ASN A 24 0.71 7.35 -5.36
CA ASN A 24 -0.04 8.02 -6.42
C ASN A 24 -0.98 7.05 -7.14
N TRP A 25 -0.49 5.87 -7.50
CA TRP A 25 -1.30 4.79 -8.08
C TRP A 25 -2.45 4.41 -7.14
N TRP A 26 -2.18 4.24 -5.85
CA TRP A 26 -3.16 3.87 -4.85
C TRP A 26 -4.31 4.88 -4.79
N LYS A 27 -3.98 6.18 -4.76
CA LYS A 27 -4.99 7.23 -4.75
C LYS A 27 -5.82 7.25 -6.04
N GLN A 28 -5.16 7.11 -7.20
CA GLN A 28 -5.83 7.15 -8.51
C GLN A 28 -6.76 5.94 -8.72
N ASN A 29 -6.34 4.74 -8.31
CA ASN A 29 -7.04 3.50 -8.63
C ASN A 29 -8.00 3.05 -7.53
N LEU A 30 -7.67 3.27 -6.26
CA LEU A 30 -8.48 2.84 -5.12
C LEU A 30 -9.30 4.00 -4.53
N GLY A 31 -8.92 5.24 -4.80
CA GLY A 31 -9.62 6.42 -4.27
C GLY A 31 -9.54 6.53 -2.74
N THR A 32 -8.51 5.94 -2.13
CA THR A 32 -8.19 6.04 -0.70
C THR A 32 -6.74 6.53 -0.57
N ASP A 33 -6.41 7.36 0.42
CA ASP A 33 -5.02 7.78 0.62
C ASP A 33 -4.20 6.72 1.39
N VAL A 34 -2.89 6.67 1.14
CA VAL A 34 -1.86 5.99 1.92
C VAL A 34 -0.65 6.93 2.01
N SER A 35 0.00 7.02 3.17
CA SER A 35 1.19 7.86 3.33
C SER A 35 2.47 7.13 2.93
N VAL A 36 3.49 7.87 2.49
CA VAL A 36 4.82 7.33 2.20
C VAL A 36 5.44 6.71 3.45
N LEU A 37 5.20 7.28 4.64
CA LEU A 37 5.66 6.71 5.90
C LEU A 37 5.00 5.36 6.19
N GLU A 38 3.71 5.19 5.90
CA GLU A 38 3.06 3.87 6.03
C GLU A 38 3.62 2.84 5.06
N LEU A 39 4.05 3.26 3.86
CA LEU A 39 4.69 2.38 2.88
C LEU A 39 6.12 1.99 3.31
N LEU A 40 6.89 2.92 3.85
CA LEU A 40 8.28 2.68 4.26
C LEU A 40 8.44 2.18 5.70
N GLY A 41 7.39 2.31 6.52
CA GLY A 41 7.40 2.08 7.97
C GLY A 41 7.43 0.61 8.41
N GLY A 42 7.94 -0.29 7.57
CA GLY A 42 8.08 -1.71 7.90
C GLY A 42 6.87 -2.59 7.55
N GLY A 43 6.00 -2.13 6.65
CA GLY A 43 4.94 -2.95 6.08
C GLY A 43 5.42 -3.87 4.96
N ASN A 44 4.65 -4.91 4.68
CA ASN A 44 4.76 -5.74 3.47
C ASN A 44 3.52 -5.56 2.57
N ILE A 45 3.54 -6.16 1.37
CA ILE A 45 2.45 -6.00 0.41
C ILE A 45 1.14 -6.61 0.94
N GLU A 46 1.19 -7.71 1.68
CA GLU A 46 0.00 -8.33 2.28
C GLU A 46 -0.72 -7.38 3.25
N GLN A 47 0.04 -6.75 4.16
CA GLN A 47 -0.49 -5.80 5.14
C GLN A 47 -1.07 -4.56 4.46
N LEU A 48 -0.42 -4.07 3.40
CA LEU A 48 -0.92 -2.99 2.58
C LEU A 48 -2.24 -3.37 1.90
N GLY A 49 -2.31 -4.55 1.29
CA GLY A 49 -3.54 -5.05 0.65
C GLY A 49 -4.70 -5.15 1.64
N ALA A 50 -4.46 -5.70 2.83
CA ALA A 50 -5.46 -5.77 3.89
C ALA A 50 -5.96 -4.37 4.32
N LYS A 51 -5.04 -3.41 4.49
CA LYS A 51 -5.38 -2.01 4.79
C LYS A 51 -6.18 -1.35 3.67
N ALA A 52 -5.83 -1.62 2.40
CA ALA A 52 -6.57 -1.14 1.24
C ALA A 52 -8.02 -1.65 1.27
N ALA A 53 -8.20 -2.95 1.45
CA ALA A 53 -9.52 -3.59 1.53
C ALA A 53 -10.37 -3.01 2.66
N GLN A 54 -9.78 -2.84 3.86
CA GLN A 54 -10.47 -2.23 4.99
C GLN A 54 -10.92 -0.79 4.70
N ARG A 55 -10.06 0.03 4.09
CA ARG A 55 -10.39 1.43 3.75
C ARG A 55 -11.47 1.51 2.66
N LEU A 56 -11.40 0.65 1.65
CA LEU A 56 -12.40 0.56 0.60
C LEU A 56 -13.76 0.15 1.17
N ASN A 57 -13.79 -0.88 2.03
CA ASN A 57 -15.00 -1.31 2.70
C ASN A 57 -15.59 -0.16 3.57
N ALA A 58 -14.76 0.49 4.38
CA ALA A 58 -15.21 1.65 5.16
C ALA A 58 -15.71 2.83 4.32
N LYS A 59 -15.25 2.98 3.07
CA LYS A 59 -15.67 4.05 2.15
C LYS A 59 -17.03 3.75 1.52
N TYR A 60 -17.33 2.50 1.19
CA TYR A 60 -18.54 2.11 0.44
C TYR A 60 -19.63 1.45 1.29
N THR A 61 -19.31 1.03 2.52
CA THR A 61 -20.25 0.36 3.44
C THR A 61 -20.65 1.26 4.62
N LYS A 62 -20.17 2.51 4.67
CA LYS A 62 -20.74 3.51 5.57
C LYS A 62 -22.04 4.04 4.95
N GLU A 63 -23.16 3.57 5.51
CA GLU A 63 -24.47 4.24 5.42
C GLU A 63 -24.43 5.64 6.05
#